data_AF-A0A2G2LH83-F1
#
_entry.id   AF-A0A2G2LH83-F1
#
_cell.length_a   1.000
_cell.length_b   1.000
_cell.length_c   1.000
_cell.angle_alpha   90.00
_cell.angle_beta   90.00
_cell.angle_gamma   90.00
#
_symmetry.space_group_name_H-M   'P 1'
#
loop_
_entity.id
_entity.type
_entity.pdbx_description
1 polymer ?
#
loop_
_entity_poly.entity_id
_entity_poly.type
_entity_poly.pdbx_seq_one_letter_code
_entity_poly.pdbx_strand_id
1 'polypeptide(L)' 'MKVSTHLTEDGRGRAEVHTTEGVGHEIRYFDNNGKRYHSETFGDKQLHELQIIADEWSDSIHTLHG' A
#
# COMPACT_ATOMS: atom_id res chain seq x y z
N MET A 1 -7.34 6.85 9.08
CA MET A 1 -8.49 6.07 8.60
C MET A 1 -8.05 5.27 7.38
N LYS A 2 -8.42 3.98 7.29
CA LYS A 2 -8.13 3.16 6.10
C LYS A 2 -9.05 3.58 4.95
N VAL A 3 -8.47 3.77 3.78
CA VAL A 3 -9.17 4.16 2.55
C VAL A 3 -9.40 2.96 1.65
N SER A 4 -8.32 2.25 1.29
CA SER A 4 -8.37 1.11 0.37
C SER A 4 -7.44 -0.02 0.81
N THR A 5 -7.63 -1.19 0.22
CA THR A 5 -6.77 -2.36 0.39
C THR A 5 -6.55 -2.97 -0.98
N HIS A 6 -5.27 -3.13 -1.35
CA HIS A 6 -4.81 -3.74 -2.60
C HIS A 6 -4.11 -5.05 -2.23
N LEU A 7 -4.56 -6.15 -2.82
CA LEU A 7 -4.02 -7.49 -2.55
C LEU A 7 -3.05 -7.84 -3.68
N THR A 8 -1.95 -8.51 -3.35
CA THR A 8 -1.13 -9.14 -4.39
C THR A 8 -1.93 -10.24 -5.08
N GLU A 9 -1.65 -10.51 -6.36
CA GLU A 9 -2.39 -11.52 -7.14
C GLU A 9 -2.35 -12.92 -6.51
N ASP A 10 -1.24 -13.27 -5.86
CA ASP A 10 -1.07 -14.53 -5.14
C ASP A 10 -1.67 -14.54 -3.71
N GLY A 11 -2.26 -13.41 -3.29
CA GLY A 11 -2.84 -13.20 -1.97
C GLY A 11 -1.83 -13.23 -0.82
N ARG A 12 -0.52 -13.22 -1.10
CA ARG A 12 0.54 -13.32 -0.08
C ARG A 12 0.98 -11.99 0.50
N GLY A 13 0.43 -10.89 0.01
CA GLY A 13 0.69 -9.57 0.55
C GLY A 13 -0.49 -8.65 0.34
N ARG A 14 -0.50 -7.54 1.09
CA ARG A 14 -1.43 -6.45 0.82
C ARG A 14 -0.82 -5.10 1.12
N ALA A 15 -1.19 -4.11 0.32
CA ALA A 15 -1.00 -2.70 0.62
C ALA A 15 -2.33 -2.11 1.11
N GLU A 16 -2.26 -1.29 2.15
CA GLU A 16 -3.40 -0.51 2.61
C GLU A 16 -3.08 0.98 2.53
N VAL A 17 -3.97 1.75 1.89
CA VAL A 17 -3.87 3.21 1.87
C VAL A 17 -4.62 3.74 3.08
N HIS A 18 -3.98 4.65 3.83
CA HIS A 18 -4.52 5.30 5.00
C HIS A 18 -4.41 6.83 4.86
N THR A 19 -5.39 7.55 5.38
CA THR A 19 -5.35 9.01 5.53
C THR A 19 -5.36 9.37 7.00
N THR A 20 -4.42 10.21 7.44
CA THR A 20 -4.33 10.69 8.81
C THR A 20 -4.48 12.21 8.81
N GLU A 21 -5.53 12.68 9.48
CA GLU A 21 -5.84 14.11 9.59
C GLU A 21 -4.65 14.87 10.21
N GLY A 22 -4.22 15.95 9.57
CA GLY A 22 -3.08 16.76 10.00
C GLY A 22 -1.69 16.17 9.78
N VAL A 23 -1.57 14.94 9.27
CA VAL A 23 -0.28 14.27 9.00
C VAL A 23 -0.07 14.00 7.50
N GLY A 24 -1.14 13.68 6.78
CA GLY A 24 -1.10 13.35 5.36
C GLY A 24 -1.58 11.93 5.08
N HIS A 25 -1.08 11.34 4.01
CA HIS A 25 -1.47 10.00 3.59
C HIS A 25 -0.34 8.99 3.79
N GLU A 26 -0.66 7.71 3.98
CA GLU A 26 0.31 6.64 4.24
C GLU A 26 -0.09 5.39 3.47
N ILE A 27 0.90 4.66 2.95
CA ILE A 27 0.72 3.29 2.45
C ILE A 27 1.37 2.34 3.46
N ARG A 28 0.65 1.29 3.86
CA ARG A 28 1.13 0.25 4.77
C ARG A 28 1.17 -1.08 4.05
N TYR A 29 2.31 -1.77 4.14
CA TYR A 29 2.53 -3.04 3.47
C TYR A 29 2.58 -4.18 4.48
N PHE A 30 1.84 -5.24 4.18
CA PHE A 30 1.65 -6.39 5.05
C PHE A 30 2.02 -7.68 4.31
N ASP A 31 2.61 -8.62 5.05
CA ASP A 31 2.87 -9.97 4.58
C ASP A 31 1.61 -10.86 4.66
N ASN A 32 1.74 -12.11 4.23
CA ASN A 32 0.68 -13.13 4.23
C ASN A 32 0.18 -13.49 5.64
N ASN A 33 0.95 -13.20 6.69
CA ASN A 33 0.56 -13.39 8.08
C ASN A 33 -0.16 -12.15 8.64
N GLY A 34 -0.36 -11.12 7.82
CA GLY A 34 -0.95 -9.86 8.22
C GLY A 34 -0.02 -9.00 9.09
N LYS A 35 1.26 -9.31 9.14
CA LYS A 35 2.26 -8.49 9.84
C LYS A 35 2.69 -7.35 8.92
N ARG A 36 2.60 -6.12 9.45
CA ARG A 36 3.15 -4.95 8.77
C ARG A 36 4.66 -5.05 8.75
N TYR A 37 5.27 -5.03 7.58
CA TYR A 37 6.73 -5.05 7.44
C TYR A 37 7.28 -3.71 6.94
N HIS A 38 6.46 -2.88 6.28
CA HIS A 38 6.88 -1.56 5.80
C HIS A 38 5.73 -0.56 5.80
N SER A 39 6.07 0.73 5.80
CA SER A 39 5.11 1.83 5.63
C SER A 39 5.80 3.06 5.08
N GLU A 40 5.12 3.78 4.20
CA GLU A 40 5.58 5.02 3.59
C GLU A 40 4.56 6.13 3.85
N THR A 41 5.01 7.31 4.28
CA THR A 41 4.17 8.48 4.54
C THR A 41 4.42 9.54 3.50
N PHE A 42 3.34 10.12 2.99
CA PHE A 42 3.34 11.15 1.96
C PHE A 42 2.56 12.36 2.49
N GLY A 43 3.29 13.42 2.84
CA GLY A 43 2.71 14.65 3.36
C GLY A 43 1.93 15.44 2.30
N ASP A 44 2.44 15.46 1.07
CA ASP A 44 1.97 16.39 0.03
C ASP A 44 1.30 15.71 -1.17
N LYS A 45 1.30 14.37 -1.23
CA LYS A 45 0.71 13.63 -2.36
C LYS A 45 -0.79 13.52 -2.23
N GLN A 46 -1.48 13.54 -3.37
CA GLN A 46 -2.92 13.33 -3.39
C GLN A 46 -3.25 11.85 -3.16
N LEU A 47 -4.41 11.60 -2.54
CA LEU A 47 -4.89 10.25 -2.24
C LEU A 47 -4.97 9.34 -3.49
N HIS A 48 -5.28 9.91 -4.67
CA HIS A 48 -5.32 9.16 -5.92
C HIS A 48 -3.93 8.64 -6.34
N GLU A 49 -2.87 9.43 -6.16
CA GLU A 49 -1.50 8.98 -6.45
C GLU A 49 -1.11 7.79 -5.58
N LEU A 50 -1.51 7.80 -4.29
CA LEU A 50 -1.21 6.68 -3.40
C LEU A 50 -1.97 5.41 -3.76
N GLN A 51 -3.20 5.54 -4.26
CA GLN A 51 -3.94 4.38 -4.76
C GLN A 51 -3.23 3.76 -5.96
N ILE A 52 -2.70 4.58 -6.88
CA ILE A 52 -1.89 4.09 -8.01
C ILE A 52 -0.63 3.39 -7.51
N ILE A 53 0.12 4.01 -6.58
CA ILE A 53 1.36 3.41 -6.04
C ILE A 53 1.05 2.07 -5.33
N ALA A 54 -0.04 2.01 -4.55
CA ALA A 54 -0.45 0.78 -3.88
C ALA A 54 -0.85 -0.33 -4.86
N ASP A 55 -1.50 0.04 -5.96
CA ASP A 55 -1.92 -0.87 -7.04
C ASP A 55 -0.72 -1.38 -7.85
N GLU A 56 0.17 -0.47 -8.27
CA GLU A 56 1.42 -0.81 -8.95
C GLU A 56 2.32 -1.67 -8.08
N TRP A 57 2.33 -1.47 -6.77
CA TRP A 57 3.07 -2.33 -5.84
C TRP A 57 2.46 -3.73 -5.74
N SER A 58 1.12 -3.84 -5.64
CA SER A 58 0.46 -5.15 -5.59
C SER A 58 0.69 -5.95 -6.87
N ASP A 59 0.81 -5.26 -8.00
CA ASP A 59 1.11 -5.85 -9.30
C ASP A 59 2.61 -6.14 -9.46
N SER A 60 3.51 -5.24 -9.03
CA SER A 60 4.96 -5.35 -9.26
C SER A 60 5.67 -6.43 -8.45
N ILE A 61 5.04 -7.00 -7.41
CA ILE A 61 5.55 -8.25 -6.80
C ILE A 61 5.70 -9.36 -7.86
N HIS A 62 4.96 -9.27 -8.98
CA HIS A 62 5.08 -10.18 -10.12
C HIS A 62 6.44 -10.08 -10.86
N THR A 63 7.04 -8.89 -10.93
CA THR A 63 8.22 -8.64 -11.79
C THR A 63 9.57 -8.95 -11.13
N LEU A 64 9.62 -9.09 -9.81
CA LEU A 64 10.86 -9.41 -9.07
C LEU A 64 11.18 -10.93 -9.05
N HIS A 65 10.31 -11.77 -9.60
CA HIS A 65 10.52 -13.22 -9.73
C HIS A 65 10.53 -13.71 -11.20
N GLY A 66 10.75 -12.81 -12.17
CA GLY A 66 10.96 -13.15 -13.58
C GLY A 66 12.43 -13.35 -13.94
#